data_AF-A0A2E0VFP0-F1
#
_entry.id   AF-A0A2E0VFP0-F1
#
_cell.length_a   1.000
_cell.length_b   1.000
_cell.length_c   1.000
_cell.angle_alpha   90.00
_cell.angle_beta   90.00
_cell.angle_gamma   90.00
#
_symmetry.space_group_name_H-M   'P 1'
#
loop_
_entity.id
_entity.type
_entity.pdbx_description
1 polymer ?
#
loop_
_entity_poly.entity_id
_entity_poly.type
_entity_poly.pdbx_seq_one_letter_code
_entity_poly.pdbx_strand_id
1 'polypeptide(L)'
;MNHPYFHKLMGAALLLAIVSSAQAAQDRTLTDEQWRERMQQHWQQVISEEDVRKRKALLREHEDLMEKATESMGMDQKMGGHMGKNGHHDELMNRIDMHRHMMDMMR
;
A
#
# COMPACT_ATOMS: atom_id res chain seq x y z
N MET A 1 3.80 53.99 -17.88
CA MET A 1 4.37 53.41 -16.64
C MET A 1 3.64 52.09 -16.35
N ASN A 2 4.39 50.98 -16.43
CA ASN A 2 4.23 49.66 -15.81
C ASN A 2 2.86 48.96 -15.72
N HIS A 3 2.71 47.90 -16.52
CA HIS A 3 2.07 46.64 -16.10
C HIS A 3 2.95 45.92 -15.06
N PRO A 4 2.35 45.18 -14.11
CA PRO A 4 2.40 43.72 -14.20
C PRO A 4 1.07 43.05 -13.78
N TYR A 5 0.46 42.14 -14.54
CA TYR A 5 0.90 40.78 -14.90
C TYR A 5 0.81 39.74 -13.76
N PHE A 6 0.02 38.72 -14.08
CA PHE A 6 0.08 37.32 -13.64
C PHE A 6 -0.47 36.93 -12.26
N HIS A 7 -1.74 36.50 -12.32
CA HIS A 7 -2.28 35.36 -11.58
C HIS A 7 -1.18 34.33 -11.27
N LYS A 8 -0.89 34.13 -9.98
CA LYS A 8 -0.10 33.01 -9.49
C LYS A 8 -0.96 31.76 -9.61
N LEU A 9 -0.93 31.15 -10.80
CA LEU A 9 -1.45 29.82 -11.02
C LEU A 9 -0.74 28.84 -10.09
N MET A 10 -1.58 28.05 -9.42
CA MET A 10 -1.21 26.81 -8.75
C MET A 10 -0.26 26.01 -9.64
N GLY A 11 0.95 25.81 -9.13
CA GLY A 11 1.96 24.96 -9.73
C GLY A 11 2.63 24.15 -8.64
N ALA A 12 1.84 23.41 -7.86
CA ALA A 12 2.37 22.32 -7.03
C ALA A 12 2.86 21.24 -7.98
N ALA A 13 4.07 21.44 -8.50
CA ALA A 13 4.76 20.50 -9.35
C ALA A 13 5.06 19.24 -8.53
N LEU A 14 4.28 18.21 -8.85
CA LEU A 14 4.48 16.81 -8.56
C LEU A 14 5.95 16.40 -8.81
N LEU A 15 6.73 16.27 -7.74
CA LEU A 15 8.03 15.59 -7.73
C LEU A 15 7.95 14.37 -6.81
N LEU A 16 7.05 13.44 -7.13
CA LEU A 16 7.07 12.08 -6.57
C LEU A 16 7.68 11.16 -7.62
N ALA A 17 9.00 11.24 -7.79
CA ALA A 17 9.73 10.28 -8.60
C ALA A 17 11.01 9.88 -7.89
N ILE A 18 11.14 8.57 -7.70
CA ILE A 18 12.32 7.81 -7.29
C ILE A 18 12.58 7.80 -5.79
N VAL A 19 11.70 7.12 -5.07
CA VAL A 19 12.15 6.19 -4.03
C VAL A 19 11.63 4.83 -4.45
N SER A 20 12.48 4.01 -5.07
CA SER A 20 12.16 2.58 -5.30
C SER A 20 13.16 1.66 -4.59
N SER A 21 14.17 2.22 -3.92
CA SER A 21 15.25 1.44 -3.30
C SER A 21 15.31 1.58 -1.77
N ALA A 22 14.53 2.49 -1.18
CA ALA A 22 14.45 2.65 0.28
C ALA A 22 13.18 2.07 0.92
N GLN A 23 12.11 1.78 0.15
CA GLN A 23 10.90 1.14 0.70
C GLN A 23 11.17 -0.27 1.23
N ALA A 24 12.04 -1.06 0.58
CA ALA A 24 12.26 -2.46 0.96
C ALA A 24 12.84 -2.65 2.38
N ALA A 25 13.52 -1.63 2.94
CA ALA A 25 14.02 -1.67 4.31
C ALA A 25 13.00 -1.15 5.34
N GLN A 26 12.09 -0.25 4.95
CA GLN A 26 11.04 0.27 5.83
C GLN A 26 9.90 -0.72 6.05
N ASP A 27 9.65 -1.62 5.09
CA ASP A 27 8.56 -2.60 5.16
C ASP A 27 8.70 -3.57 6.34
N ARG A 28 9.93 -3.85 6.79
CA ARG A 28 10.20 -4.73 7.94
C ARG A 28 9.85 -4.14 9.31
N THR A 29 9.52 -2.84 9.36
CA THR A 29 9.20 -2.13 10.62
C THR A 29 7.78 -1.57 10.64
N LEU A 30 6.96 -1.86 9.61
CA LEU A 30 5.60 -1.37 9.55
C LEU A 30 4.71 -2.09 10.57
N THR A 31 3.90 -1.32 11.28
CA THR A 31 2.84 -1.86 12.15
C THR A 31 1.69 -2.41 11.31
N ASP A 32 0.84 -3.25 11.93
CA ASP A 32 -0.34 -3.80 11.27
C ASP A 32 -1.22 -2.68 10.66
N GLU A 33 -1.41 -1.57 11.38
CA GLU A 33 -2.19 -0.43 10.88
C GLU A 33 -1.57 0.21 9.63
N GLN A 34 -0.24 0.38 9.62
CA GLN A 34 0.46 0.93 8.45
C GLN A 34 0.35 0.00 7.24
N TRP A 35 0.37 -1.32 7.46
CA TRP A 35 0.12 -2.30 6.40
C TRP A 35 -1.29 -2.18 5.86
N ARG A 36 -2.31 -2.05 6.72
CA ARG A 36 -3.70 -1.88 6.32
C ARG A 36 -3.91 -0.61 5.48
N GLU A 37 -3.37 0.52 5.94
CA GLU A 37 -3.45 1.79 5.22
C GLU A 37 -2.78 1.70 3.85
N ARG A 38 -1.57 1.12 3.79
CA ARG A 38 -0.83 0.97 2.53
C ARG A 38 -1.56 0.07 1.54
N MET A 39 -2.10 -1.07 2.00
CA MET A 39 -2.92 -1.94 1.15
C MET A 39 -4.17 -1.22 0.66
N GLN A 40 -4.86 -0.46 1.52
CA GLN A 40 -6.04 0.30 1.14
C GLN A 40 -5.73 1.39 0.10
N GLN A 41 -4.63 2.13 0.27
CA GLN A 41 -4.19 3.15 -0.68
C GLN A 41 -3.83 2.54 -2.03
N HIS A 42 -3.05 1.46 -2.02
CA HIS A 42 -2.68 0.75 -3.23
C HIS A 42 -3.90 0.16 -3.95
N TRP A 43 -4.88 -0.35 -3.19
CA TRP A 43 -6.14 -0.84 -3.74
C TRP A 43 -6.94 0.25 -4.47
N GLN A 44 -6.98 1.47 -3.91
CA GLN A 44 -7.64 2.59 -4.57
C GLN A 44 -6.99 2.90 -5.93
N GLN A 45 -5.67 2.78 -6.03
CA GLN A 45 -4.95 2.93 -7.30
C GLN A 45 -5.38 1.85 -8.31
N VAL A 46 -5.43 0.59 -7.89
CA VAL A 46 -5.88 -0.55 -8.73
C VAL A 46 -7.28 -0.29 -9.31
N ILE A 47 -8.26 0.09 -8.48
CA ILE A 47 -9.65 0.25 -8.95
C ILE A 47 -9.87 1.53 -9.75
N SER A 48 -9.04 2.56 -9.54
CA SER A 48 -9.08 3.82 -10.29
C SER A 48 -8.40 3.75 -11.66
N GLU A 49 -7.52 2.75 -11.89
CA GLU A 49 -6.76 2.64 -13.12
C GLU A 49 -7.64 2.14 -14.27
N GLU A 50 -7.75 2.94 -15.34
CA GLU A 50 -8.58 2.63 -16.52
C GLU A 50 -7.87 1.69 -17.50
N ASP A 51 -6.53 1.71 -17.56
CA ASP A 51 -5.75 0.85 -18.45
C ASP A 51 -5.65 -0.58 -17.89
N VAL A 52 -6.27 -1.52 -18.60
CA VAL A 52 -6.30 -2.94 -18.22
C VAL A 52 -4.89 -3.55 -18.07
N ARG A 53 -3.90 -3.13 -18.86
CA ARG A 53 -2.53 -3.64 -18.76
C ARG A 53 -1.85 -3.12 -17.50
N LYS A 54 -2.03 -1.83 -17.20
CA LYS A 54 -1.50 -1.24 -15.95
C LYS A 54 -2.20 -1.81 -14.74
N ARG A 55 -3.53 -1.96 -14.79
CA ARG A 55 -4.31 -2.61 -13.73
C ARG A 55 -3.81 -4.02 -13.43
N LYS A 56 -3.48 -4.81 -14.46
CA LYS A 56 -2.87 -6.15 -14.28
C LYS A 56 -1.50 -6.10 -13.61
N ALA A 57 -0.67 -5.10 -13.90
CA ALA A 57 0.60 -4.91 -13.21
C ALA A 57 0.39 -4.54 -11.73
N LEU A 58 -0.50 -3.57 -11.47
CA LEU A 58 -0.86 -3.16 -10.11
C LEU A 58 -1.49 -4.31 -9.30
N LEU A 59 -2.30 -5.18 -9.91
CA LEU A 59 -2.81 -6.37 -9.23
C LEU A 59 -1.66 -7.27 -8.75
N ARG A 60 -0.63 -7.50 -9.58
CA ARG A 60 0.56 -8.28 -9.18
C ARG A 60 1.36 -7.60 -8.07
N GLU A 61 1.52 -6.27 -8.14
CA GLU A 61 2.17 -5.50 -7.07
C GLU A 61 1.37 -5.56 -5.76
N HIS A 62 0.04 -5.61 -5.84
CA HIS A 62 -0.82 -5.75 -4.67
C HIS A 62 -0.72 -7.15 -4.04
N GLU A 63 -0.57 -8.20 -4.85
CA GLU A 63 -0.27 -9.56 -4.38
C GLU A 63 1.04 -9.61 -3.58
N ASP A 64 2.12 -9.04 -4.12
CA ASP A 64 3.42 -8.94 -3.45
C ASP A 64 3.33 -8.13 -2.14
N LEU A 65 2.52 -7.07 -2.13
CA LEU A 65 2.26 -6.27 -0.93
C LEU A 65 1.57 -7.10 0.18
N MET A 66 0.58 -7.94 -0.18
CA MET A 66 -0.09 -8.83 0.77
C MET A 66 0.83 -9.94 1.27
N GLU A 67 1.71 -10.47 0.42
CA GLU A 67 2.72 -11.45 0.82
C GLU A 67 3.68 -10.86 1.85
N LYS A 68 4.21 -9.66 1.60
CA LYS A 68 5.08 -8.94 2.54
C LYS A 68 4.41 -8.65 3.89
N ALA A 69 3.13 -8.26 3.88
CA ALA A 69 2.36 -8.07 5.11
C ALA A 69 2.18 -9.40 5.87
N THR A 70 2.00 -10.51 5.15
CA THR A 70 1.91 -11.85 5.74
C THR A 70 3.24 -12.29 6.36
N GLU A 71 4.36 -12.00 5.68
CA GLU A 71 5.69 -12.32 6.18
C GLU A 71 6.09 -11.49 7.40
N SER A 72 5.76 -10.20 7.45
CA SER A 72 6.05 -9.35 8.61
C SER A 72 5.33 -9.87 9.86
N MET A 73 4.11 -10.39 9.69
CA MET A 73 3.34 -11.05 10.73
C MET A 73 3.98 -12.35 11.23
N GLY A 74 4.53 -13.18 10.34
CA GLY A 74 5.21 -14.42 10.71
C GLY A 74 6.57 -14.22 11.41
N MET A 75 7.23 -13.08 11.17
CA MET A 75 8.47 -12.70 11.86
C MET A 75 8.23 -12.25 13.31
N ASP A 76 7.14 -11.53 13.57
CA ASP A 76 6.76 -11.09 14.93
C ASP A 76 6.47 -12.29 15.85
N GLN A 77 5.79 -13.31 15.31
CA GLN A 77 5.43 -14.54 16.02
C GLN A 77 6.65 -15.42 16.39
N LYS A 78 7.78 -15.30 15.67
CA LYS A 78 9.02 -16.05 15.95
C LYS A 78 9.91 -15.40 17.01
N MET A 79 9.78 -14.10 17.26
CA MET A 79 10.60 -13.34 18.22
C MET A 79 9.91 -13.14 19.57
N GLY A 80 8.57 -13.13 19.61
CA GLY A 80 7.78 -12.91 20.83
C GLY A 80 6.95 -14.13 21.20
N GLY A 81 7.52 -15.04 22.00
CA GLY A 81 6.74 -16.11 22.61
C GLY A 81 5.81 -15.56 23.69
N HIS A 82 4.67 -14.97 23.34
CA HIS A 82 3.56 -14.67 24.25
C HIS A 82 2.24 -14.84 23.51
N MET A 83 1.36 -15.68 24.06
CA MET A 83 -0.06 -15.76 23.72
C MET A 83 -0.75 -14.42 24.02
N GLY A 84 -0.56 -13.43 23.16
CA GLY A 84 -1.30 -12.18 23.17
C GLY A 84 -2.43 -12.27 22.16
N LYS A 85 -3.68 -12.31 22.65
CA LYS A 85 -4.86 -11.99 21.85
C LYS A 85 -4.74 -10.55 21.33
N ASN A 86 -3.96 -10.34 20.27
CA ASN A 86 -3.83 -9.04 19.63
C ASN A 86 -4.85 -9.00 18.50
N GLY A 87 -6.06 -8.49 18.79
CA GLY A 87 -7.13 -8.36 17.79
C GLY A 87 -6.75 -7.56 16.54
N HIS A 88 -5.64 -6.81 16.58
CA HIS A 88 -5.06 -6.13 15.43
C HIS A 88 -4.45 -7.08 14.37
N HIS A 89 -3.90 -8.22 14.81
CA HIS A 89 -3.33 -9.21 13.91
C HIS A 89 -4.42 -9.93 13.10
N ASP A 90 -5.50 -10.32 13.79
CA ASP A 90 -6.68 -10.92 13.18
C ASP A 90 -7.35 -9.96 12.19
N GLU A 91 -7.31 -8.65 12.48
CA GLU A 91 -7.86 -7.62 11.61
C GLU A 91 -7.05 -7.44 10.32
N LEU A 92 -5.72 -7.48 10.39
CA LEU A 92 -4.86 -7.43 9.20
C LEU A 92 -5.05 -8.67 8.33
N MET A 93 -5.09 -9.86 8.92
CA MET A 93 -5.37 -11.11 8.18
C MET A 93 -6.74 -11.09 7.50
N ASN A 94 -7.79 -10.70 8.22
CA ASN A 94 -9.12 -10.55 7.65
C ASN A 94 -9.15 -9.55 6.48
N ARG A 95 -8.36 -8.47 6.57
CA ARG A 95 -8.23 -7.51 5.49
C ARG A 95 -7.49 -8.10 4.29
N ILE A 96 -6.40 -8.84 4.49
CA ILE A 96 -5.69 -9.54 3.40
C ILE A 96 -6.63 -10.52 2.68
N ASP A 97 -7.42 -11.30 3.42
CA ASP A 97 -8.38 -12.24 2.82
C ASP A 97 -9.46 -11.52 2.01
N MET A 98 -9.97 -10.40 2.52
CA MET A 98 -10.92 -9.55 1.80
C MET A 98 -10.31 -9.01 0.49
N HIS A 99 -9.08 -8.52 0.51
CA HIS A 99 -8.37 -8.06 -0.70
C HIS A 99 -8.13 -9.20 -1.71
N ARG A 100 -7.75 -10.41 -1.25
CA ARG A 100 -7.65 -11.58 -2.13
C ARG A 100 -8.97 -11.91 -2.82
N HIS A 101 -10.07 -11.90 -2.08
CA HIS A 101 -11.40 -12.14 -2.66
C HIS A 101 -11.76 -11.08 -3.71
N MET A 102 -11.51 -9.80 -3.41
CA MET A 102 -11.76 -8.73 -4.38
C MET A 102 -10.91 -8.83 -5.65
N MET A 103 -9.66 -9.29 -5.53
CA MET A 103 -8.79 -9.52 -6.68
C MET A 103 -9.29 -10.66 -7.57
N ASP A 104 -9.79 -11.74 -6.98
CA ASP A 104 -10.35 -12.89 -7.71
C ASP A 104 -11.54 -12.46 -8.58
N MET A 105 -12.40 -11.57 -8.07
CA MET A 105 -13.54 -11.02 -8.81
C MET A 105 -13.16 -10.13 -10.00
N MET A 106 -11.93 -9.61 -10.05
CA MET A 106 -11.47 -8.69 -11.11
C MET A 106 -10.64 -9.36 -12.19
N ARG A 107 -10.29 -10.64 -12.02
CA ARG A 107 -9.52 -11.43 -12.98
C ARG A 107 -10.42 -11.96 -14.10
#